data_AF-A0A8T4XP14-F1
#
_entry.id   AF-A0A8T4XP14-F1
#
_cell.length_a   1.000
_cell.length_b   1.000
_cell.length_c   1.000
_cell.angle_alpha   90.00
_cell.angle_beta   90.00
_cell.angle_gamma   90.00
#
_symmetry.space_group_name_H-M   'P 1'
#
loop_
_entity.id
_entity.type
_entity.pdbx_description
1 polymer ?
#
loop_
_entity_poly.entity_id
_entity_poly.type
_entity_poly.pdbx_seq_one_letter_code
_entity_poly.pdbx_strand_id
1 'polypeptide(L)'
;MVTTLIILVVSVLLATVVTFYAINVTTTRVQEESLQIFKLHIWHNGTNFSEAAFLIINTGGRDVVIDKIAVRGQECDWNTVFYCKTLKTINPDLPYAQPANLTDGGKIYIGD
;
A
#
# COMPACT_ATOMS: atom_id res chain seq x y z
N MET A 1 -55.30 -16.58 9.77
CA MET A 1 -54.31 -17.06 10.75
C MET A 1 -53.06 -17.65 10.08
N VAL A 2 -53.20 -18.58 9.13
CA VAL A 2 -52.03 -19.24 8.50
C VAL A 2 -51.29 -18.32 7.53
N THR A 3 -52.01 -17.57 6.69
CA THR A 3 -51.41 -16.62 5.72
C THR A 3 -50.60 -15.51 6.40
N THR A 4 -51.09 -15.00 7.53
CA THR A 4 -50.39 -14.01 8.37
C THR A 4 -49.12 -14.55 9.01
N LEU A 5 -49.07 -15.85 9.33
CA LEU A 5 -47.88 -16.49 9.87
C LEU A 5 -46.83 -16.74 8.77
N ILE A 6 -47.27 -17.14 7.59
CA ILE A 6 -46.41 -17.38 6.43
C ILE A 6 -45.67 -16.11 6.03
N ILE A 7 -46.38 -14.98 5.87
CA ILE A 7 -45.76 -13.70 5.51
C ILE A 7 -44.79 -13.21 6.60
N LEU A 8 -45.13 -13.42 7.88
CA LEU A 8 -44.26 -13.07 9.00
C LEU A 8 -42.93 -13.82 8.92
N VAL A 9 -42.97 -15.14 8.78
CA VAL A 9 -41.76 -15.97 8.74
C VAL A 9 -40.89 -15.63 7.53
N VAL A 10 -41.50 -15.48 6.35
CA VAL A 10 -40.77 -15.10 5.13
C VAL A 10 -40.13 -13.72 5.26
N SER A 11 -40.81 -12.75 5.88
CA SER A 11 -40.26 -11.40 6.08
C SER A 11 -39.01 -11.38 6.98
N VAL A 12 -39.02 -12.17 8.07
CA VAL A 12 -37.89 -12.24 9.00
C VAL A 12 -36.71 -12.97 8.38
N LEU A 13 -36.96 -14.07 7.67
CA LEU A 13 -35.93 -14.80 6.93
C LEU A 13 -35.28 -13.92 5.86
N LEU A 14 -36.06 -13.18 5.08
CA LEU A 14 -35.52 -12.28 4.07
C LEU A 14 -34.72 -11.13 4.70
N ALA A 15 -35.22 -10.52 5.77
CA ALA A 15 -34.58 -9.40 6.45
C ALA A 15 -33.18 -9.79 7.00
N THR A 16 -33.08 -10.97 7.61
CA THR A 16 -31.78 -11.46 8.13
C THR A 16 -30.78 -11.70 7.01
N VAL A 17 -31.18 -12.34 5.91
CA VAL A 17 -30.31 -12.58 4.74
C VAL A 17 -29.81 -11.27 4.13
N VAL A 18 -30.69 -10.29 3.92
CA VAL A 18 -30.30 -8.97 3.37
C VAL A 18 -29.34 -8.25 4.31
N THR A 19 -29.58 -8.32 5.63
CA THR A 19 -28.69 -7.69 6.62
C THR A 19 -27.31 -8.34 6.63
N PHE A 20 -27.21 -9.68 6.63
CA PHE A 20 -25.93 -10.37 6.55
C PHE A 20 -25.19 -10.07 5.25
N TYR A 21 -25.91 -10.01 4.12
CA TYR A 21 -25.32 -9.62 2.85
C TYR A 21 -24.76 -8.19 2.89
N ALA A 22 -25.55 -7.23 3.38
CA ALA A 22 -25.12 -5.84 3.49
C ALA A 22 -23.91 -5.67 4.43
N ILE A 23 -23.89 -6.39 5.56
CA ILE A 23 -22.74 -6.42 6.47
C ILE A 23 -21.51 -6.95 5.73
N ASN A 24 -21.61 -8.12 5.10
CA ASN A 24 -20.47 -8.72 4.40
C ASN A 24 -19.94 -7.83 3.27
N VAL A 25 -20.84 -7.19 2.51
CA VAL A 25 -20.45 -6.23 1.47
C VAL A 25 -19.74 -5.03 2.06
N THR A 26 -20.24 -4.46 3.16
CA THR A 26 -19.63 -3.27 3.77
C THR A 26 -18.30 -3.60 4.44
N THR A 27 -18.20 -4.70 5.19
CA THR A 27 -16.97 -5.06 5.92
C THR A 27 -15.83 -5.53 5.02
N THR A 28 -16.13 -6.07 3.84
CA THR A 28 -15.11 -6.50 2.86
C THR A 28 -14.74 -5.41 1.86
N ARG A 29 -15.62 -4.43 1.60
CA ARG A 29 -15.34 -3.31 0.67
C ARG A 29 -14.84 -2.05 1.35
N VAL A 30 -14.99 -1.91 2.67
CA VAL A 30 -14.42 -0.81 3.48
C VAL A 30 -13.05 -1.20 4.06
N GLN A 31 -12.35 -2.12 3.40
CA GLN A 31 -10.93 -2.33 3.68
C GLN A 31 -10.15 -1.50 2.67
N GLU A 32 -9.97 -0.24 3.01
CA GLU A 32 -9.26 0.70 2.15
C GLU A 32 -7.77 0.35 2.14
N GLU A 33 -7.25 0.13 0.94
CA GLU A 33 -5.82 0.18 0.66
C GLU A 33 -5.45 1.66 0.54
N SER A 34 -4.62 2.14 1.46
CA SER A 34 -4.25 3.54 1.51
C SER A 34 -2.75 3.64 1.69
N LEU A 35 -2.08 4.16 0.66
CA LEU A 35 -0.65 4.40 0.66
C LEU A 35 -0.37 5.89 0.71
N GLN A 36 0.53 6.27 1.59
CA GLN A 36 1.08 7.62 1.65
C GLN A 36 2.57 7.56 1.30
N ILE A 37 2.98 8.48 0.42
CA ILE A 37 4.37 8.60 -0.03
C ILE A 37 4.95 9.88 0.55
N PHE A 38 6.09 9.76 1.23
CA PHE A 38 6.78 10.87 1.88
C PHE A 38 8.24 10.96 1.43
N LYS A 39 8.85 12.14 1.65
CA LYS A 39 10.30 12.37 1.49
C LYS A 39 10.84 11.93 0.12
N LEU A 40 10.14 12.32 -0.95
CA LEU A 40 10.53 11.98 -2.31
C LEU A 40 11.75 12.81 -2.73
N HIS A 41 12.83 12.13 -3.10
CA HIS A 41 14.01 12.73 -3.69
C HIS A 41 14.43 11.96 -4.93
N ILE A 42 14.90 12.70 -5.94
CA ILE A 42 15.38 12.15 -7.20
C ILE A 42 16.72 12.80 -7.50
N TRP A 43 17.74 11.98 -7.74
CA TRP A 43 19.06 12.43 -8.15
C TRP A 43 19.34 11.90 -9.56
N HIS A 44 19.92 12.76 -10.39
CA HIS A 44 20.32 12.39 -11.74
C HIS A 44 21.65 13.06 -12.07
N ASN A 45 22.58 12.29 -12.63
CA ASN A 45 23.91 12.79 -13.00
C ASN A 45 23.99 13.34 -14.43
N GLY A 46 22.87 13.40 -15.16
CA GLY A 46 22.83 13.94 -16.53
C GLY A 46 23.28 12.96 -17.61
N THR A 47 23.76 11.76 -17.25
CA THR A 47 24.37 10.82 -18.19
C THR A 47 23.77 9.43 -18.05
N ASN A 48 24.21 8.68 -17.05
CA ASN A 48 23.99 7.24 -16.97
C ASN A 48 23.37 6.76 -15.65
N PHE A 49 23.15 7.66 -14.69
CA PHE A 49 22.68 7.27 -13.37
C PHE A 49 21.55 8.18 -12.88
N SER A 50 20.41 7.55 -12.63
CA SER A 50 19.24 8.12 -11.99
C SER A 50 18.88 7.29 -10.77
N GLU A 51 18.58 7.94 -9.66
CA GLU A 51 18.11 7.29 -8.44
C GLU A 51 16.91 8.06 -7.90
N ALA A 52 15.92 7.32 -7.38
CA ALA A 52 14.81 7.88 -6.64
C ALA A 52 14.71 7.20 -5.28
N ALA A 53 14.55 7.99 -4.23
CA ALA A 53 14.29 7.52 -2.88
C ALA A 53 12.97 8.10 -2.39
N PHE A 54 12.15 7.27 -1.77
CA PHE A 54 10.87 7.67 -1.19
C PHE A 54 10.49 6.72 -0.07
N LEU A 55 9.72 7.23 0.89
CA LEU A 55 9.16 6.44 1.98
C LEU A 55 7.70 6.12 1.66
N ILE A 56 7.33 4.84 1.75
CA ILE A 56 5.93 4.40 1.65
C ILE A 56 5.43 4.00 3.03
N ILE A 57 4.29 4.55 3.43
CA ILE A 57 3.55 4.13 4.62
C ILE A 57 2.20 3.57 4.16
N ASN A 58 1.91 2.34 4.56
CA ASN A 58 0.58 1.79 4.41
C ASN A 58 -0.27 2.22 5.60
N THR A 59 -1.21 3.14 5.35
CA THR A 59 -2.21 3.60 6.32
C THR A 59 -3.52 2.83 6.20
N GLY A 60 -3.62 1.92 5.22
CA GLY A 60 -4.76 1.05 5.01
C GLY A 60 -4.82 -0.15 5.95
N GLY A 61 -5.95 -0.85 5.93
CA GLY A 61 -6.18 -2.06 6.75
C GLY A 61 -5.75 -3.37 6.10
N ARG A 62 -5.13 -3.31 4.92
CA ARG A 62 -4.79 -4.47 4.07
C ARG A 62 -3.40 -4.32 3.47
N ASP A 63 -2.74 -5.44 3.20
CA ASP A 63 -1.46 -5.47 2.50
C ASP A 63 -1.59 -4.92 1.08
N VAL A 64 -0.58 -4.17 0.64
CA VAL A 64 -0.54 -3.62 -0.72
C VAL A 64 0.56 -4.31 -1.52
N VAL A 65 0.23 -4.67 -2.76
CA VAL A 65 1.17 -5.17 -3.75
C VAL A 65 1.43 -4.08 -4.77
N ILE A 66 2.71 -3.72 -4.96
CA ILE A 66 3.12 -2.72 -5.94
C ILE A 66 3.43 -3.46 -7.24
N ASP A 67 2.79 -3.04 -8.34
CA ASP A 67 2.98 -3.63 -9.67
C ASP A 67 4.05 -2.89 -10.50
N LYS A 68 4.16 -1.57 -10.30
CA LYS A 68 5.10 -0.73 -11.04
C LYS A 68 5.44 0.56 -10.30
N ILE A 69 6.68 1.00 -10.45
CA ILE A 69 7.15 2.32 -10.04
C ILE A 69 7.55 3.08 -11.31
N ALA A 70 6.95 4.25 -11.51
CA ALA A 70 7.27 5.12 -12.64
C ALA A 70 7.38 6.59 -12.19
N VAL A 71 8.43 7.26 -12.62
CA VAL A 71 8.70 8.67 -12.31
C VAL A 71 8.69 9.45 -13.61
N ARG A 72 7.75 10.40 -13.75
CA ARG A 72 7.57 11.23 -14.95
C ARG A 72 7.46 10.42 -16.26
N GLY A 73 6.88 9.21 -16.21
CA GLY A 73 6.70 8.34 -17.37
C GLY A 73 7.93 7.49 -17.74
N GLN A 74 8.96 7.47 -16.89
CA GLN A 74 10.05 6.50 -16.97
C GLN A 74 9.81 5.41 -15.93
N GLU A 75 9.84 4.15 -16.38
CA GLU A 75 9.61 2.98 -15.55
C GLU A 75 10.92 2.49 -14.94
N CYS A 76 10.83 1.92 -13.74
CA CYS A 76 11.96 1.32 -13.05
C CYS A 76 11.84 -0.21 -13.08
N ASP A 77 12.92 -0.88 -13.47
CA ASP A 77 13.00 -2.34 -13.43
C ASP A 77 13.06 -2.84 -11.99
N TRP A 78 12.28 -3.88 -11.67
CA TRP A 78 12.24 -4.48 -10.32
C TRP A 78 13.60 -4.93 -9.78
N ASN A 79 14.52 -5.34 -10.66
CA ASN A 79 15.88 -5.74 -10.29
C ASN A 79 16.75 -4.56 -9.78
N THR A 80 16.28 -3.32 -9.96
CA THR A 80 16.97 -2.09 -9.52
C THR A 80 16.29 -1.44 -8.31
N VAL A 81 15.21 -2.05 -7.81
CA VAL A 81 14.45 -1.54 -6.65
C VAL A 81 14.95 -2.23 -5.39
N PHE A 82 15.49 -1.43 -4.47
CA PHE A 82 15.90 -1.88 -3.14
C PHE A 82 14.95 -1.29 -2.10
N TYR A 83 14.56 -2.10 -1.12
CA TYR A 83 13.66 -1.65 -0.05
C TYR A 83 14.13 -2.17 1.30
N CYS A 84 13.82 -1.41 2.35
CA CYS A 84 13.95 -1.85 3.73
C CYS A 84 12.61 -1.65 4.44
N LYS A 85 12.23 -2.60 5.30
CA LYS A 85 11.05 -2.47 6.16
C LYS A 85 11.54 -2.06 7.54
N THR A 86 11.02 -0.95 8.06
CA THR A 86 11.35 -0.46 9.40
C THR A 86 10.09 0.01 10.12
N LEU A 87 10.07 -0.17 11.44
CA LEU A 87 9.03 0.38 12.32
C LEU A 87 9.48 1.68 12.99
N LYS A 88 10.76 2.06 12.82
CA LYS A 88 11.29 3.31 13.36
C LYS A 88 10.81 4.50 12.55
N THR A 89 10.52 5.59 13.25
CA THR A 89 10.20 6.86 12.61
C THR A 89 11.44 7.44 11.94
N ILE A 90 11.35 7.68 10.63
CA ILE A 90 12.40 8.33 9.85
C ILE A 90 12.13 9.83 9.81
N ASN A 91 12.82 10.58 10.67
CA ASN A 91 12.75 12.03 10.69
C ASN A 91 13.63 12.72 9.63
N PRO A 92 14.92 12.35 9.45
CA PRO A 92 15.77 13.00 8.46
C PRO A 92 15.36 12.63 7.03
N ASP A 93 15.74 13.48 6.08
CA ASP A 93 15.52 13.22 4.65
C ASP A 93 16.36 12.04 4.15
N LEU A 94 15.91 11.44 3.05
CA LEU A 94 16.56 10.29 2.46
C LEU A 94 17.87 10.74 1.79
N PRO A 95 19.03 10.17 2.15
CA PRO A 95 20.29 10.52 1.53
C PRO A 95 20.42 9.87 0.16
N TYR A 96 21.23 10.47 -0.70
CA TYR A 96 21.72 9.84 -1.92
C TYR A 96 22.52 8.58 -1.58
N ALA A 97 22.20 7.45 -2.20
CA ALA A 97 22.99 6.24 -2.05
C ALA A 97 24.07 6.16 -3.13
N GLN A 98 25.31 5.89 -2.73
CA GLN A 98 26.34 5.59 -3.72
C GLN A 98 25.98 4.29 -4.46
N PRO A 99 26.17 4.20 -5.80
CA PRO A 99 25.84 3.01 -6.57
C PRO A 99 26.48 1.71 -6.05
N ALA A 100 27.67 1.82 -5.43
CA ALA A 100 28.36 0.69 -4.80
C ALA A 100 27.57 0.07 -3.62
N ASN A 101 26.70 0.85 -2.99
CA ASN A 101 25.86 0.41 -1.87
C ASN A 101 24.48 -0.08 -2.31
N LEU A 102 24.11 0.09 -3.60
CA LEU A 102 22.88 -0.43 -4.20
C LEU A 102 23.09 -1.87 -4.67
N THR A 103 23.41 -2.74 -3.71
CA THR A 103 23.63 -4.16 -3.91
C THR A 103 22.82 -4.95 -2.89
N ASP A 104 22.58 -6.24 -3.16
CA ASP A 104 21.91 -7.10 -2.19
C ASP A 104 22.73 -7.19 -0.89
N GLY A 105 22.10 -6.90 0.25
CA GLY A 105 22.76 -6.75 1.54
C GLY A 105 23.50 -5.42 1.76
N GLY A 106 23.41 -4.48 0.82
CA GLY A 106 23.92 -3.12 0.97
C GLY A 106 23.27 -2.39 2.16
N LYS A 107 24.02 -1.48 2.78
CA LYS A 107 23.56 -0.72 3.95
C LYS A 107 23.57 0.77 3.64
N ILE A 108 22.43 1.41 3.88
CA ILE A 108 22.27 2.86 3.82
C ILE A 108 21.80 3.30 5.21
N TYR A 109 22.51 4.25 5.81
CA TYR A 109 22.17 4.80 7.11
C TYR A 109 21.25 6.00 6.92
N ILE A 110 20.02 5.90 7.45
CA ILE A 110 18.98 6.91 7.33
C ILE A 110 18.58 7.31 8.75
N GLY A 111 19.21 8.37 9.26
CA GLY A 111 19.13 8.74 10.68
C GLY A 111 20.03 7.89 11.58
N ASP A 112 19.78 7.96 12.89
CA ASP A 112 20.52 7.25 13.95
C ASP A 112 20.17 5.75 14.06
#